data_AF-F7S3K1-F1
#
_entry.id   AF-F7S3K1-F1
#
_cell.length_a   1.000
_cell.length_b   1.000
_cell.length_c   1.000
_cell.angle_alpha   90.00
_cell.angle_beta   90.00
_cell.angle_gamma   90.00
#
_symmetry.space_group_name_H-M   'P 1'
#
loop_
_entity.id
_entity.type
_entity.pdbx_description
1 polymer ?
#
loop_
_entity_poly.entity_id
_entity_poly.type
_entity_poly.pdbx_seq_one_letter_code
_entity_poly.pdbx_strand_id
1 'polypeptide(L)'
;MLRRVLYRADRISPPACAVPREPLSPDDGWCDDPQHPDYNRMVRLPHEGRQERLWRADAVYDLVGVLGWNDNPVVRGSGSAIFLHVARPDYAPTDGCIALALPDLLALLKAGLEAIMVQ
;
A
#
# COMPACT_ATOMS: atom_id res chain seq x y z
N MET A 1 -0.26 -1.97 -12.61
CA MET A 1 1.18 -1.66 -12.42
C MET A 1 1.46 -1.45 -10.94
N LEU A 2 2.61 -1.87 -10.46
CA LEU A 2 3.15 -1.57 -9.13
C LEU A 2 3.98 -0.28 -9.24
N ARG A 3 3.61 0.76 -8.48
CA ARG A 3 4.25 2.09 -8.58
C ARG A 3 5.51 2.19 -7.73
N ARG A 4 5.41 1.72 -6.49
CA ARG A 4 6.50 1.70 -5.50
C ARG A 4 6.18 0.73 -4.37
N VAL A 5 7.18 0.43 -3.56
CA VAL A 5 7.06 -0.35 -2.33
C VAL A 5 7.37 0.53 -1.13
N LEU A 6 6.47 0.54 -0.15
CA LEU A 6 6.66 1.17 1.15
C LEU A 6 6.94 0.08 2.19
N TYR A 7 7.86 0.31 3.12
CA TYR A 7 8.22 -0.72 4.11
C TYR A 7 8.52 -0.14 5.49
N ARG A 8 8.23 -0.92 6.53
CA ARG A 8 8.57 -0.60 7.92
C ARG A 8 10.05 -0.88 8.18
N ALA A 9 10.89 0.13 7.99
CA ALA A 9 12.35 0.01 8.19
C ALA A 9 12.77 -0.37 9.62
N ASP A 10 11.87 -0.19 10.60
CA ASP A 10 12.04 -0.63 11.98
C ASP A 10 11.68 -2.11 12.22
N ARG A 11 11.01 -2.77 11.25
CA ARG A 11 10.55 -4.17 11.37
C ARG A 11 11.19 -5.10 10.35
N ILE A 12 11.46 -4.61 9.14
CA ILE A 12 12.03 -5.40 8.05
C ILE A 12 13.16 -4.65 7.35
N SER A 13 14.11 -5.41 6.80
CA SER A 13 15.16 -4.86 5.94
C SER A 13 14.58 -4.34 4.62
N PRO A 14 15.22 -3.36 3.96
CA PRO A 14 14.77 -2.86 2.66
C PRO A 14 14.59 -4.02 1.65
N PRO A 15 13.38 -4.22 1.09
CA PRO A 15 13.09 -5.37 0.25
C PRO A 15 13.76 -5.23 -1.12
N ALA A 16 14.33 -6.32 -1.66
CA ALA A 16 14.75 -6.35 -3.05
C ALA A 16 13.52 -6.29 -3.98
N CYS A 17 13.49 -5.32 -4.90
CA CYS A 17 12.37 -5.13 -5.84
C CYS A 17 12.84 -4.39 -7.10
N ALA A 18 12.06 -4.52 -8.18
CA ALA A 18 12.31 -3.85 -9.46
C ALA A 18 11.76 -2.41 -9.52
N VAL A 19 10.90 -2.04 -8.57
CA VAL A 19 10.28 -0.70 -8.48
C VAL A 19 10.95 0.14 -7.38
N PRO A 20 10.75 1.48 -7.36
CA PRO A 20 11.20 2.33 -6.25
C PRO A 20 10.72 1.80 -4.89
N ARG A 21 11.56 1.95 -3.86
CA ARG A 21 11.23 1.58 -2.49
C ARG A 21 11.57 2.68 -1.51
N GLU A 22 10.70 2.89 -0.53
CA GLU A 22 10.80 3.99 0.42
C GLU A 22 10.39 3.51 1.82
N PRO A 23 11.08 3.92 2.89
CA PRO A 23 10.67 3.58 4.25
C PRO A 23 9.37 4.34 4.61
N LEU A 24 8.46 3.67 5.31
CA LEU A 24 7.34 4.32 5.98
C LEU A 24 7.83 5.09 7.21
N SER A 25 7.01 6.05 7.63
CA SER A 25 7.17 6.81 8.86
C SER A 25 5.83 6.95 9.61
N PRO A 26 5.85 7.27 10.92
CA PRO A 26 4.65 7.30 11.76
C PRO A 26 3.50 8.20 11.31
N ASP A 27 3.81 9.24 10.54
CA ASP A 27 2.83 10.21 10.05
C ASP A 27 2.48 10.00 8.58
N ASP A 28 2.79 8.85 7.99
CA ASP A 28 2.33 8.51 6.65
C ASP A 28 0.89 8.01 6.67
N GLY A 29 0.08 8.59 5.79
CA GLY A 29 -1.30 8.20 5.54
C GLY A 29 -1.61 8.14 4.05
N TRP A 30 -2.79 7.63 3.73
CA TRP A 30 -3.35 7.65 2.39
C TRP A 30 -4.76 8.24 2.43
N CYS A 31 -4.99 9.35 1.72
CA CYS A 31 -6.30 9.99 1.72
C CYS A 31 -7.29 9.14 0.93
N ASP A 32 -8.34 8.67 1.60
CA ASP A 32 -9.41 7.85 1.02
C ASP A 32 -10.72 8.64 0.91
N ASP A 33 -10.71 9.94 1.22
CA ASP A 33 -11.87 10.83 1.14
C ASP A 33 -12.19 11.27 -0.30
N PRO A 34 -13.31 10.82 -0.90
CA PRO A 34 -13.67 11.18 -2.28
C PRO A 34 -13.99 12.67 -2.47
N GLN A 35 -14.21 13.43 -1.40
CA GLN A 35 -14.51 14.86 -1.44
C GLN A 35 -13.24 15.72 -1.30
N HIS A 36 -12.14 15.16 -0.79
CA HIS A 36 -10.89 15.90 -0.61
C HIS A 36 -10.10 16.06 -1.93
N PRO A 37 -9.37 17.17 -2.16
CA PRO A 37 -8.48 17.34 -3.32
C PRO A 37 -7.35 16.29 -3.41
N ASP A 38 -6.95 15.74 -2.26
CA ASP A 38 -5.90 14.71 -2.16
C ASP A 38 -6.42 13.28 -2.30
N TYR A 39 -7.67 13.08 -2.73
CA TYR A 39 -8.27 11.76 -2.85
C TYR A 39 -7.35 10.76 -3.59
N ASN A 40 -7.20 9.58 -3.01
CA ASN A 40 -6.36 8.48 -3.48
C ASN A 40 -4.88 8.86 -3.65
N ARG A 41 -4.32 9.61 -2.70
CA ARG A 41 -2.90 9.99 -2.67
C ARG A 41 -2.31 9.77 -1.29
N MET A 42 -0.99 9.58 -1.26
CA MET A 42 -0.21 9.60 -0.02
C MET A 42 -0.22 11.01 0.58
N VAL A 43 -0.45 11.10 1.89
CA VAL A 43 -0.52 12.33 2.67
C VAL A 43 0.30 12.20 3.96
N ARG A 44 0.56 13.34 4.61
CA ARG A 44 1.19 13.39 5.94
C ARG A 44 0.15 13.68 7.00
N LEU A 45 0.32 13.13 8.20
CA LEU A 45 -0.60 13.27 9.32
C LEU A 45 -0.15 14.33 10.33
N PRO A 46 -1.08 15.06 10.97
CA PRO A 46 -2.54 15.02 10.74
C PRO A 46 -2.94 15.60 9.38
N HIS A 47 -4.05 15.11 8.83
CA HIS A 47 -4.64 15.55 7.56
C HIS A 47 -6.14 15.82 7.76
N GLU A 48 -6.69 16.78 7.03
CA GLU A 48 -8.09 17.24 7.20
C GLU A 48 -9.12 16.27 6.60
N GLY A 49 -8.74 15.56 5.53
CA GLY A 49 -9.59 14.56 4.90
C GLY A 49 -9.57 13.22 5.66
N ARG A 50 -10.56 12.38 5.38
CA ARG A 50 -10.48 10.96 5.79
C ARG A 50 -9.24 10.32 5.19
N GLN A 51 -8.56 9.53 6.00
CA GLN A 51 -7.32 8.87 5.61
C GLN A 51 -7.14 7.53 6.30
N GLU A 52 -6.47 6.63 5.58
CA GLU A 52 -5.94 5.39 6.10
C GLU A 52 -4.51 5.60 6.62
N ARG A 53 -4.28 5.30 7.90
CA ARG A 53 -2.94 5.38 8.50
C ARG A 53 -2.08 4.21 8.02
N LEU A 54 -0.94 4.51 7.41
CA LEU A 54 -0.03 3.49 6.88
C LEU A 54 0.90 2.92 7.97
N TRP A 55 1.19 3.71 9.02
CA TRP A 55 1.92 3.23 10.19
C TRP A 55 1.01 2.50 11.20
N ARG A 56 0.83 1.19 10.99
CA ARG A 56 -0.05 0.35 11.81
C ARG A 56 0.69 -0.37 12.94
N ALA A 57 -0.06 -0.68 14.01
CA ALA A 57 0.44 -1.52 15.09
C ALA A 57 0.53 -3.00 14.67
N ASP A 58 -0.44 -3.49 13.89
CA ASP A 58 -0.39 -4.81 13.26
C ASP A 58 0.63 -4.84 12.10
N ALA A 59 0.88 -6.04 11.56
CA ALA A 59 1.90 -6.28 10.54
C ALA A 59 1.40 -6.07 9.10
N VAL A 60 0.11 -5.73 8.92
CA VAL A 60 -0.55 -5.68 7.59
C VAL A 60 0.21 -4.74 6.64
N TYR A 61 0.70 -3.61 7.15
CA TYR A 61 1.49 -2.63 6.40
C TYR A 61 2.98 -2.61 6.77
N ASP A 62 3.53 -3.74 7.22
CA ASP A 62 4.98 -3.88 7.33
C ASP A 62 5.65 -3.81 5.94
N LEU A 63 4.91 -4.21 4.91
CA LEU A 63 5.29 -4.12 3.51
C LEU A 63 4.05 -3.82 2.65
N VAL A 64 4.10 -2.73 1.89
CA VAL A 64 2.97 -2.23 1.08
C VAL A 64 3.45 -1.96 -0.34
N GLY A 65 2.87 -2.63 -1.33
CA GLY A 65 2.98 -2.29 -2.73
C GLY A 65 1.87 -1.32 -3.15
N VAL A 66 2.24 -0.11 -3.56
CA VAL A 66 1.29 0.87 -4.09
C VAL A 66 0.91 0.47 -5.51
N LEU A 67 -0.32 0.01 -5.70
CA LEU A 67 -0.84 -0.36 -7.01
C LEU A 67 -1.36 0.89 -7.73
N GLY A 68 -1.18 0.94 -9.05
CA GLY A 68 -1.70 2.00 -9.90
C GLY A 68 -3.20 1.89 -10.14
N TRP A 69 -3.98 1.73 -9.08
CA TRP A 69 -5.43 1.68 -9.09
C TRP A 69 -6.00 3.08 -8.87
N ASN A 70 -6.83 3.55 -9.82
CA ASN A 70 -7.47 4.87 -9.76
C ASN A 70 -6.49 6.03 -9.49
N ASP A 71 -5.29 6.00 -10.08
CA ASP A 71 -4.19 6.93 -9.73
C ASP A 71 -3.83 7.95 -10.82
N ASN A 72 -4.17 7.69 -12.09
CA ASN A 72 -3.88 8.60 -13.20
C ASN A 72 -4.87 8.47 -14.38
N PRO A 73 -5.85 9.39 -14.52
CA PRO A 73 -6.26 10.38 -13.52
C PRO A 73 -6.99 9.71 -12.34
N VAL A 74 -7.00 10.39 -11.19
CA VAL A 74 -7.87 9.97 -10.07
C VAL A 74 -9.31 10.35 -10.38
N VAL A 75 -10.22 9.37 -10.35
CA VAL A 75 -11.66 9.54 -10.47
C VAL A 75 -12.33 9.37 -9.11
N ARG A 76 -13.02 10.42 -8.63
CA ARG A 76 -13.68 10.42 -7.32
C ARG A 76 -14.72 9.31 -7.23
N GLY A 77 -14.70 8.54 -6.14
CA GLY A 77 -15.65 7.46 -5.89
C GLY A 77 -15.30 6.13 -6.59
N SER A 78 -14.26 6.06 -7.42
CA SER A 78 -13.81 4.83 -8.09
C SER A 78 -12.87 3.96 -7.25
N GLY A 79 -13.00 4.02 -5.93
CA GLY A 79 -12.15 3.31 -4.96
C GLY A 79 -10.80 4.00 -4.72
N SER A 80 -10.17 3.68 -3.60
CA SER A 80 -8.89 4.25 -3.17
C SER A 80 -8.16 3.27 -2.25
N ALA A 81 -6.87 3.52 -1.99
CA ALA A 81 -6.07 2.74 -1.04
C ALA A 81 -6.05 1.22 -1.36
N ILE A 82 -6.07 0.88 -2.65
CA ILE A 82 -5.94 -0.51 -3.09
C ILE A 82 -4.45 -0.86 -3.17
N PHE A 83 -4.02 -1.68 -2.24
CA PHE A 83 -2.62 -2.06 -2.07
C PHE A 83 -2.38 -3.55 -2.26
N LEU A 84 -1.13 -3.91 -2.52
CA LEU A 84 -0.58 -5.23 -2.24
C LEU A 84 0.05 -5.18 -0.84
N HIS A 85 -0.32 -6.06 0.09
CA HIS A 85 0.20 -5.97 1.46
C HIS A 85 0.33 -7.33 2.15
N VAL A 86 0.83 -7.32 3.39
CA VAL A 86 0.99 -8.54 4.19
C VAL A 86 -0.39 -9.02 4.67
N ALA A 87 -0.69 -10.29 4.44
CA ALA A 87 -1.91 -10.92 4.92
C ALA A 87 -1.94 -10.97 6.45
N ARG A 88 -3.15 -10.85 7.01
CA ARG A 88 -3.37 -11.19 8.42
C ARG A 88 -3.07 -12.67 8.65
N PRO A 89 -2.66 -13.10 9.86
CA PRO A 89 -2.32 -14.50 10.14
C PRO A 89 -3.45 -15.50 9.82
N ASP A 90 -4.70 -15.06 9.92
CA ASP A 90 -5.91 -15.82 9.63
C ASP A 90 -6.40 -15.67 8.18
N TYR A 91 -5.69 -14.90 7.34
CA TYR A 91 -6.10 -14.56 5.98
C TYR A 91 -7.53 -14.00 5.87
N ALA A 92 -7.96 -13.23 6.89
CA ALA A 92 -9.26 -12.57 6.82
C ALA A 92 -9.40 -11.73 5.53
N PRO A 93 -10.61 -11.69 4.92
CA PRO A 93 -10.86 -10.94 3.68
C PRO A 93 -10.42 -9.47 3.76
N THR A 94 -9.99 -8.94 2.62
CA THR A 94 -9.64 -7.53 2.45
C THR A 94 -10.77 -6.77 1.79
N ASP A 95 -10.84 -5.47 2.02
CA ASP A 95 -11.76 -4.56 1.31
C ASP A 95 -11.16 -4.15 -0.06
N GLY A 96 -10.82 -5.14 -0.88
CA GLY A 96 -10.34 -4.96 -2.26
C GLY A 96 -8.82 -4.96 -2.46
N CYS A 97 -8.02 -4.93 -1.38
CA CYS A 97 -6.57 -5.11 -1.46
C CYS A 97 -6.18 -6.55 -1.83
N ILE A 98 -4.93 -6.73 -2.27
CA ILE A 98 -4.32 -8.04 -2.48
C ILE A 98 -3.40 -8.34 -1.30
N ALA A 99 -3.58 -9.48 -0.65
CA ALA A 99 -2.83 -9.84 0.54
C ALA A 99 -2.13 -11.20 0.38
N LEU A 100 -0.85 -11.25 0.75
CA LEU A 100 -0.02 -12.47 0.72
C LEU A 100 0.77 -12.59 2.03
N ALA A 101 1.17 -13.81 2.40
CA ALA A 101 2.12 -13.95 3.50
C ALA A 101 3.41 -13.17 3.19
N LEU A 102 4.03 -12.59 4.22
CA LEU A 102 5.25 -11.79 4.07
C LEU A 102 6.37 -12.53 3.30
N PRO A 103 6.67 -13.83 3.54
CA PRO A 103 7.69 -14.54 2.78
C PRO A 103 7.40 -14.60 1.27
N ASP A 104 6.15 -14.84 0.89
CA ASP A 104 5.73 -14.95 -0.51
C ASP A 104 5.78 -13.58 -1.19
N LEU A 105 5.30 -12.54 -0.50
CA LEU A 105 5.37 -11.18 -0.98
C LEU A 105 6.82 -10.74 -1.24
N LEU A 106 7.73 -11.01 -0.30
CA LEU A 106 9.16 -10.75 -0.46
C LEU A 106 9.77 -11.54 -1.64
N ALA A 107 9.37 -12.80 -1.80
CA ALA A 107 9.84 -13.64 -2.91
C ALA A 107 9.41 -13.08 -4.27
N LEU A 108 8.15 -12.65 -4.40
CA LEU A 108 7.63 -12.05 -5.63
C LEU A 108 8.31 -10.72 -5.96
N LEU A 109 8.47 -9.83 -4.97
CA LEU A 109 9.18 -8.57 -5.17
C LEU A 109 10.63 -8.81 -5.63
N LYS A 110 11.32 -9.74 -4.98
CA LYS A 110 12.70 -10.13 -5.34
C LYS A 110 12.79 -10.71 -6.75
N ALA A 111 11.75 -11.42 -7.21
CA ALA A 111 11.65 -11.96 -8.56
C ALA A 111 11.34 -10.89 -9.63
N GLY A 112 11.14 -9.63 -9.26
CA GLY A 112 10.90 -8.53 -10.19
C GLY A 112 9.43 -8.29 -10.50
N LEU A 113 8.53 -8.50 -9.53
CA LEU A 113 7.13 -8.12 -9.69
C LEU A 113 6.98 -6.62 -10.00
N GLU A 114 6.38 -6.30 -11.15
CA GLU A 114 6.12 -4.92 -11.59
C GLU A 114 4.63 -4.65 -11.85
N ALA A 115 3.79 -5.68 -11.93
CA ALA A 115 2.36 -5.53 -12.15
C ALA A 115 1.58 -6.75 -11.66
N ILE A 116 0.33 -6.51 -11.27
CA ILE A 116 -0.66 -7.54 -11.03
C ILE A 116 -1.84 -7.26 -11.97
N MET A 117 -2.32 -8.30 -12.65
CA MET A 117 -3.50 -8.24 -13.50
C MET A 117 -4.63 -8.97 -12.77
N VAL A 118 -5.76 -8.28 -12.60
CA VAL A 118 -7.00 -8.85 -12.05
C VAL A 118 -8.01 -8.93 -13.19
N GLN A 119 -8.81 -10.00 -13.22
CA GLN A 119 -9.84 -10.24 -14.23
C GLN A 119 -11.19 -9.69 -13.77
#